data_AF-A0A6B3HPQ2-F1
#
_entry.id   AF-A0A6B3HPQ2-F1
#
_cell.length_a   1.000
_cell.length_b   1.000
_cell.length_c   1.000
_cell.angle_alpha   90.00
_cell.angle_beta   90.00
_cell.angle_gamma   90.00
#
_symmetry.space_group_name_H-M   'P 1'
#
loop_
_entity.id
_entity.type
_entity.pdbx_description
1 polymer ?
#
loop_
_entity_poly.entity_id
_entity_poly.type
_entity_poly.pdbx_seq_one_letter_code
_entity_poly.pdbx_strand_id
1 'polypeptide(L)'
;TRLKPIVLAVTVMERSIAEVAAMSISECAEFLGRLKLNARDKKIAERVLKEVNERLKFLVDVGLDYLSLNRAAGTLSGGEAQRIRLATQIGSGLVGVLYVL
;
A
#
# COMPACT_ATOMS: atom_id res chain seq x y z
N THR A 1 15.35 9.85 5.29
CA THR A 1 14.68 9.19 4.15
C THR A 1 15.67 8.31 3.40
N ARG A 2 15.23 7.18 2.83
CA ARG A 2 16.11 6.18 2.17
C ARG A 2 16.42 6.51 0.69
N LEU A 3 15.92 7.62 0.16
CA LEU A 3 15.92 7.95 -1.26
C LEU A 3 16.75 9.20 -1.55
N LYS A 4 17.32 9.26 -2.76
CA LYS A 4 18.06 10.44 -3.24
C LYS A 4 17.12 11.65 -3.40
N PRO A 5 17.60 12.90 -3.25
CA PRO A 5 16.78 14.11 -3.39
C PRO A 5 16.04 14.20 -4.74
N ILE A 6 16.68 13.77 -5.84
CA ILE A 6 16.05 13.77 -7.18
C ILE A 6 14.82 12.85 -7.27
N VAL A 7 14.79 11.76 -6.51
CA VAL A 7 13.63 10.86 -6.45
C VAL A 7 12.50 11.50 -5.63
N LEU A 8 12.85 12.22 -4.57
CA LEU A 8 11.88 12.94 -3.74
C LEU A 8 11.25 14.13 -4.46
N ALA A 9 11.93 14.69 -5.48
CA ALA A 9 11.38 15.74 -6.33
C ALA A 9 10.28 15.24 -7.28
N VAL A 10 10.16 13.92 -7.49
CA VAL A 10 9.06 13.34 -8.27
C VAL A 10 7.84 13.21 -7.37
N THR A 11 6.77 13.93 -7.71
CA THR A 11 5.56 14.01 -6.91
C THR A 11 4.33 13.57 -7.68
N VAL A 12 3.34 13.08 -6.92
CA VAL A 12 1.99 12.77 -7.37
C VAL A 12 1.06 13.58 -6.47
N MET A 13 0.22 14.46 -7.04
CA MET A 13 -0.58 15.42 -6.25
C MET A 13 0.24 16.14 -5.16
N GLU A 14 1.40 16.67 -5.54
CA GLU A 14 2.33 17.40 -4.65
C GLU A 14 2.96 16.58 -3.51
N ARG A 15 2.74 15.25 -3.50
CA ARG A 15 3.36 14.34 -2.53
C ARG A 15 4.42 13.47 -3.19
N SER A 16 5.59 13.42 -2.59
CA SER A 16 6.66 12.49 -2.94
C SER A 16 6.31 11.06 -2.49
N ILE A 17 6.98 10.07 -3.09
CA ILE A 17 6.80 8.66 -2.70
C ILE A 17 7.09 8.40 -1.21
N ALA A 18 8.02 9.17 -0.62
CA ALA A 18 8.36 9.03 0.79
C ALA A 18 7.24 9.56 1.71
N GLU A 19 6.56 10.64 1.32
CA GLU A 19 5.41 11.16 2.06
C GLU A 19 4.23 10.20 1.98
N VAL A 20 3.91 9.69 0.79
CA VAL A 20 2.83 8.72 0.61
C VAL A 20 3.10 7.43 1.40
N ALA A 21 4.34 6.95 1.41
CA ALA A 21 4.71 5.76 2.19
C ALA A 21 4.73 5.99 3.71
N ALA A 22 4.75 7.25 4.16
CA ALA A 22 4.71 7.61 5.57
C ALA A 22 3.29 7.76 6.12
N MET A 23 2.29 7.95 5.25
CA MET A 23 0.87 7.93 5.63
C MET A 23 0.48 6.57 6.21
N SER A 24 -0.58 6.53 7.02
CA SER A 24 -1.20 5.27 7.35
C SER A 24 -1.73 4.57 6.09
N ILE A 25 -1.95 3.26 6.15
CA ILE A 25 -2.51 2.50 5.03
C ILE A 25 -3.91 3.02 4.68
N SER A 26 -4.73 3.40 5.66
CA SER A 26 -6.04 4.03 5.43
C SER A 26 -5.92 5.36 4.69
N GLU A 27 -5.05 6.25 5.16
CA GLU A 27 -4.81 7.56 4.52
C GLU A 27 -4.24 7.40 3.10
N CYS A 28 -3.33 6.44 2.90
CA CYS A 28 -2.75 6.13 1.61
C CYS A 28 -3.82 5.62 0.62
N ALA A 29 -4.71 4.73 1.08
CA ALA A 29 -5.83 4.24 0.26
C ALA A 29 -6.79 5.37 -0.14
N GLU A 30 -7.11 6.28 0.78
CA GLU A 30 -7.90 7.48 0.47
C GLU A 30 -7.20 8.41 -0.51
N PHE A 31 -5.90 8.65 -0.31
CA PHE A 31 -5.09 9.50 -1.18
C PHE A 31 -5.08 8.97 -2.62
N LEU A 32 -4.84 7.67 -2.81
CA LEU A 32 -4.87 7.04 -4.13
C LEU A 32 -6.29 6.98 -4.73
N GLY A 33 -7.32 6.84 -3.89
CA GLY A 33 -8.72 6.91 -4.33
C GLY A 33 -9.15 8.28 -4.84
N ARG A 34 -8.53 9.36 -4.34
CA ARG A 34 -8.79 10.75 -4.77
C ARG A 34 -7.89 11.21 -5.92
N LEU A 35 -7.05 10.32 -6.45
CA LEU A 35 -6.05 10.67 -7.45
C LEU A 35 -6.70 11.16 -8.75
N LYS A 36 -6.41 12.41 -9.12
CA LYS A 36 -6.86 13.02 -10.38
C LYS A 36 -5.78 12.87 -11.44
N LEU A 37 -6.03 12.02 -12.42
CA LEU A 37 -5.16 11.79 -13.57
C LEU A 37 -5.83 12.26 -14.85
N ASN A 38 -5.04 12.74 -15.81
CA ASN A 38 -5.54 12.99 -17.17
C ASN A 38 -5.82 11.64 -17.88
N ALA A 39 -6.50 11.69 -19.03
CA ALA A 39 -6.92 10.48 -19.75
C ALA A 39 -5.75 9.57 -20.15
N ARG A 40 -4.60 10.14 -20.52
CA ARG A 40 -3.40 9.39 -20.91
C ARG A 40 -2.79 8.67 -19.70
N ASP A 41 -2.55 9.40 -18.63
CA ASP A 41 -1.92 8.87 -17.41
C ASP A 41 -2.83 7.86 -16.73
N LYS A 42 -4.15 8.10 -16.73
CA LYS A 42 -5.14 7.13 -16.25
C LYS A 42 -5.02 5.81 -16.99
N LYS A 43 -4.93 5.83 -18.32
CA LYS A 43 -4.81 4.60 -19.13
C LYS A 43 -3.51 3.82 -18.84
N ILE A 44 -2.43 4.53 -18.53
CA ILE A 44 -1.14 3.90 -18.18
C ILE A 44 -1.18 3.35 -16.75
N ALA A 45 -1.74 4.11 -15.81
CA ALA A 45 -1.73 3.79 -14.39
C ALA A 45 -2.86 2.87 -13.94
N GLU A 46 -3.92 2.69 -14.73
CA GLU A 46 -5.15 1.96 -14.36
C GLU A 46 -4.86 0.60 -13.73
N ARG A 47 -4.06 -0.24 -14.42
CA ARG A 47 -3.73 -1.59 -13.93
C ARG A 47 -2.91 -1.55 -12.64
N VAL A 48 -1.97 -0.61 -12.54
CA VAL A 48 -1.10 -0.45 -11.37
C VAL A 48 -1.90 0.06 -10.17
N LEU A 49 -2.74 1.07 -10.37
CA LEU A 49 -3.60 1.63 -9.32
C LEU A 49 -4.61 0.60 -8.82
N LYS A 50 -5.17 -0.21 -9.71
CA LYS A 50 -6.06 -1.32 -9.32
C LYS A 50 -5.35 -2.30 -8.38
N GLU A 51 -4.17 -2.78 -8.77
CA GLU A 51 -3.38 -3.73 -7.97
C GLU A 51 -2.97 -3.13 -6.61
N VAL A 52 -2.52 -1.87 -6.59
CA VAL A 52 -2.13 -1.19 -5.34
C VAL A 52 -3.33 -1.03 -4.42
N ASN A 53 -4.48 -0.57 -4.95
CA ASN A 53 -5.70 -0.39 -4.15
C ASN A 53 -6.24 -1.72 -3.60
N GLU A 54 -6.17 -2.81 -4.37
CA GLU A 54 -6.54 -4.15 -3.89
C GLU A 54 -5.64 -4.60 -2.74
N ARG A 55 -4.32 -4.41 -2.84
CA ARG A 55 -3.37 -4.75 -1.76
C ARG A 55 -3.58 -3.91 -0.51
N LEU A 56 -3.78 -2.61 -0.65
CA LEU A 56 -4.08 -1.73 0.48
C LEU A 56 -5.38 -2.13 1.15
N LYS A 57 -6.40 -2.48 0.36
CA LYS A 57 -7.68 -2.99 0.88
C LYS A 57 -7.47 -4.25 1.71
N PHE A 58 -6.69 -5.23 1.26
CA PHE A 58 -6.43 -6.42 2.06
C PHE A 58 -5.76 -6.11 3.39
N LEU A 59 -4.85 -5.13 3.43
CA LEU A 59 -4.23 -4.69 4.69
C LEU A 59 -5.23 -4.02 5.63
N VAL A 60 -6.19 -3.25 5.10
CA VAL A 60 -7.30 -2.68 5.88
C VAL A 60 -8.23 -3.78 6.38
N ASP A 61 -8.59 -4.74 5.54
CA ASP A 61 -9.51 -5.83 5.88
C ASP A 61 -8.96 -6.74 7.00
N VAL A 62 -7.64 -6.87 7.12
CA VAL A 62 -6.98 -7.57 8.24
C VAL A 62 -6.65 -6.66 9.45
N GLY A 63 -7.15 -5.43 9.48
CA GLY A 63 -6.98 -4.49 10.60
C GLY A 63 -5.55 -4.01 10.80
N LEU A 64 -4.87 -3.65 9.71
CA LEU A 64 -3.53 -3.02 9.71
C LEU A 64 -3.57 -1.60 9.15
N ASP A 65 -4.75 -0.98 9.08
CA ASP A 65 -5.01 0.33 8.51
C ASP A 65 -4.21 1.47 9.17
N TYR A 66 -3.87 1.32 10.46
CA TYR A 66 -3.08 2.27 11.24
C TYR A 66 -1.57 2.22 10.97
N LEU A 67 -1.08 1.19 10.28
CA LEU A 67 0.34 1.07 9.95
C LEU A 67 0.71 1.93 8.75
N SER A 68 1.95 2.41 8.71
CA SER A 68 2.51 3.04 7.51
C SER A 68 3.33 2.05 6.69
N LEU A 69 3.40 2.26 5.37
CA LEU A 69 4.17 1.40 4.45
C LEU A 69 5.69 1.48 4.70
N ASN A 70 6.17 2.59 5.28
CA ASN A 70 7.58 2.79 5.59
C ASN A 70 7.99 2.24 6.98
N ARG A 71 7.06 1.66 7.75
CA ARG A 71 7.36 1.08 9.07
C ARG A 71 8.37 -0.05 8.91
N ALA A 72 9.38 -0.06 9.79
CA ALA A 72 10.40 -1.10 9.77
C ALA A 72 9.79 -2.46 10.15
N ALA A 73 10.00 -3.48 9.33
CA ALA A 73 9.45 -4.83 9.57
C ALA A 73 9.86 -5.41 10.94
N GLY A 74 11.06 -5.08 11.43
CA GLY A 74 11.55 -5.54 12.73
C GLY A 74 10.84 -4.93 13.96
N THR A 75 9.98 -3.92 13.77
CA THR A 75 9.19 -3.31 14.86
C THR A 75 7.73 -3.77 14.87
N LEU A 76 7.39 -4.75 14.05
CA LEU A 76 6.05 -5.35 14.03
C LEU A 76 5.93 -6.39 15.14
N SER A 77 4.78 -6.39 15.81
CA SER A 77 4.38 -7.48 16.69
C SER A 77 4.19 -8.78 15.89
N GLY A 78 4.24 -9.93 16.58
CA GLY A 78 4.00 -11.23 15.96
C GLY A 78 2.63 -11.29 15.26
N GLY A 79 1.58 -10.75 15.89
CA GLY A 79 0.24 -10.67 15.30
C GLY A 79 0.17 -9.78 14.06
N GLU A 80 0.86 -8.63 14.05
CA GLU A 80 0.94 -7.76 12.86
C GLU A 80 1.64 -8.49 11.71
N ALA A 81 2.80 -9.12 11.96
CA ALA A 81 3.54 -9.86 10.95
C ALA A 81 2.70 -11.02 10.36
N GLN A 82 1.95 -11.72 11.20
CA GLN A 82 1.05 -12.80 10.78
C GLN A 82 -0.09 -12.27 9.88
N ARG A 83 -0.71 -11.15 10.25
CA ARG A 83 -1.77 -10.52 9.43
C ARG A 83 -1.23 -9.95 8.11
N ILE A 84 -0.03 -9.37 8.09
CA ILE A 84 0.63 -8.96 6.83
C ILE A 84 0.83 -10.16 5.92
N ARG A 85 1.30 -11.28 6.48
CA ARG A 85 1.49 -12.52 5.72
C ARG A 85 0.16 -13.02 5.16
N LEU A 86 -0.90 -13.03 5.96
CA LEU A 86 -2.25 -13.40 5.51
C LEU A 86 -2.73 -12.49 4.36
N ALA A 87 -2.66 -11.17 4.51
CA ALA A 87 -3.05 -10.23 3.46
C ALA A 87 -2.24 -10.42 2.17
N THR A 88 -0.93 -10.70 2.28
CA THR A 88 -0.07 -10.98 1.13
C THR A 88 -0.48 -12.26 0.40
N GLN A 89 -0.90 -13.29 1.14
CA GLN A 89 -1.33 -14.56 0.54
C GLN A 89 -2.72 -14.47 -0.10
N ILE A 90 -3.65 -13.71 0.49
CA ILE A 90 -4.95 -13.45 -0.14
C ILE A 90 -4.74 -12.67 -1.44
N GLY A 91 -3.85 -11.68 -1.43
CA GLY A 91 -3.50 -10.90 -2.62
C GLY A 91 -2.72 -11.65 -3.70
N SER A 92 -2.13 -12.82 -3.42
CA SER A 92 -1.42 -13.61 -4.43
C SER A 92 -2.36 -14.48 -5.28
N GLY A 93 -3.67 -14.48 -4.99
CA GLY A 93 -4.66 -15.27 -5.72
C GLY A 93 -4.56 -16.77 -5.45
N LEU A 94 -3.92 -17.18 -4.34
CA LEU A 94 -3.89 -18.59 -3.93
C LEU A 94 -5.29 -19.06 -3.52
N VAL A 95 -5.86 -19.98 -4.29
CA VAL A 95 -7.15 -20.63 -3.99
C VAL A 95 -6.91 -22.03 -3.40
N GLY A 96 -7.82 -22.50 -2.54
CA GLY A 96 -7.78 -23.87 -1.98
C GLY A 96 -6.89 -24.05 -0.75
N VAL A 97 -6.59 -22.98 0.00
CA VAL A 97 -5.74 -23.04 1.19
C VAL A 97 -6.56 -22.76 2.45
N LEU A 98 -6.38 -23.60 3.47
CA LEU A 98 -6.89 -23.38 4.83
C LEU A 98 -5.77 -22.83 5.70
N TYR A 99 -5.99 -21.68 6.33
CA TYR A 99 -5.07 -21.11 7.31
C TYR A 99 -5.63 -21.31 8.71
N VAL A 100 -4.87 -21.99 9.58
CA VAL A 100 -5.18 -22.14 11.01
C VAL A 100 -4.21 -21.25 11.79
N LEU A 101 -4.75 -20.36 12.63
CA LEU A 101 -4.01 -19.36 13.41
C LEU A 101 -4.08 -19.69 14.89
#